data_AF-A0A7S1SSD6-F1
#
_entry.id   AF-A0A7S1SSD6-F1
#
_cell.length_a   1.000
_cell.length_b   1.000
_cell.length_c   1.000
_cell.angle_alpha   90.00
_cell.angle_beta   90.00
_cell.angle_gamma   90.00
#
_symmetry.space_group_name_H-M   'P 1'
#
loop_
_entity.id
_entity.type
_entity.pdbx_description
1 polymer ?
#
loop_
_entity_poly.entity_id
_entity_poly.type
_entity_poly.pdbx_seq_one_letter_code
_entity_poly.pdbx_strand_id
1 'polypeptide(L)'
;QEQQEEQQEEQPAPSVPATPPLPSVEELAKKILTLEGKPQIDANGKPTGRTISKSTAKQYSLNFKKLVTALGCDKTEDLGACLRKTDLFADYIDETYPNSNTAKSNYNSLVAPAKYIPELKAAYGSTIELLRERMLYHIKKAETEAIEATGSQKVESLASIKKRITGVKRKFGDTSPEYVAAVLQTSLKGLRGELATVKVVGSVKEMDKYPNAYYHAAGKMRIKEFKTKQIYEPYLFTLKKTERPYKVLDKWLKAKKPKYLLGNNKETT
;
A
#
# COMPACT_ATOMS: atom_id res chain seq x y z
N GLN A 1 -79.27 -1.97 -24.66
CA GLN A 1 -78.95 -3.07 -23.74
C GLN A 1 -77.91 -3.91 -24.43
N GLU A 2 -76.67 -4.04 -24.01
CA GLU A 2 -75.88 -3.51 -22.90
C GLU A 2 -74.42 -3.67 -23.34
N GLN A 3 -73.57 -2.71 -22.98
CA GLN A 3 -72.13 -2.81 -23.10
C GLN A 3 -71.65 -3.91 -22.14
N GLN A 4 -70.76 -4.81 -22.60
CA GLN A 4 -69.91 -5.59 -21.71
C GLN A 4 -68.49 -5.05 -21.83
N GLU A 5 -68.17 -4.14 -20.92
CA GLU A 5 -66.82 -3.80 -20.50
C GLU A 5 -66.33 -4.82 -19.45
N GLU A 6 -65.05 -5.18 -19.60
CA GLU A 6 -64.05 -5.57 -18.60
C GLU A 6 -64.37 -6.58 -17.48
N GLN A 7 -63.49 -7.59 -17.39
CA GLN A 7 -62.57 -7.71 -16.24
C GLN A 7 -61.49 -8.74 -16.57
N GLN A 8 -60.34 -8.27 -17.07
CA GLN A 8 -59.09 -8.99 -16.90
C GLN A 8 -58.58 -8.64 -15.50
N GLU A 9 -58.60 -9.61 -14.58
CA GLU A 9 -57.88 -9.52 -13.31
C GLU A 9 -56.39 -9.28 -13.59
N GLU A 10 -55.96 -8.04 -13.39
CA GLU A 10 -54.56 -7.68 -13.34
C GLU A 10 -53.96 -8.33 -12.09
N GLN A 11 -53.31 -9.48 -12.26
CA GLN A 11 -52.52 -10.10 -11.19
C GLN A 11 -51.53 -9.08 -10.65
N PRO A 12 -51.53 -8.76 -9.34
CA PRO A 12 -50.55 -7.83 -8.80
C PRO A 12 -49.16 -8.41 -9.04
N ALA A 13 -48.31 -7.60 -9.66
CA ALA A 13 -46.90 -7.92 -9.85
C ALA A 13 -46.32 -8.44 -8.52
N PRO A 14 -45.45 -9.49 -8.55
CA PRO A 14 -44.89 -10.04 -7.33
C PRO A 14 -44.21 -8.92 -6.54
N SER A 15 -44.79 -8.62 -5.38
CA SER A 15 -44.29 -7.60 -4.47
C SER A 15 -42.84 -7.91 -4.15
N VAL A 16 -41.93 -7.05 -4.64
CA VAL A 16 -40.52 -7.08 -4.30
C VAL A 16 -40.42 -7.18 -2.77
N PRO A 17 -39.74 -8.18 -2.20
CA PRO A 17 -39.65 -8.29 -0.76
C PRO A 17 -39.07 -6.99 -0.22
N ALA A 18 -39.84 -6.32 0.65
CA ALA A 18 -39.45 -5.08 1.28
C ALA A 18 -38.06 -5.29 1.91
N THR A 19 -37.08 -4.52 1.43
CA THR A 19 -35.75 -4.55 2.02
C THR A 19 -35.91 -4.18 3.49
N PRO A 20 -35.39 -4.98 4.45
CA PRO A 20 -35.55 -4.64 5.87
C PRO A 20 -35.04 -3.22 6.11
N PRO A 21 -35.75 -2.41 6.92
CA PRO A 21 -35.38 -1.02 7.14
C PRO A 21 -33.95 -0.95 7.65
N LEU A 22 -33.15 -0.11 7.01
CA LEU A 22 -31.75 0.05 7.39
C LEU A 22 -31.68 0.68 8.79
N PRO A 23 -30.77 0.23 9.67
CA PRO A 23 -30.50 0.94 10.91
C PRO A 23 -30.05 2.37 10.63
N SER A 24 -30.21 3.25 11.61
CA SER A 24 -29.72 4.63 11.52
C SER A 24 -28.22 4.69 11.23
N VAL A 25 -27.75 5.84 10.73
CA VAL A 25 -26.33 6.08 10.47
C VAL A 25 -25.50 5.88 11.73
N GLU A 26 -26.00 6.31 12.89
CA GLU A 26 -25.42 6.09 14.22
C GLU A 26 -25.26 4.61 14.57
N GLU A 27 -26.29 3.81 14.31
CA GLU A 27 -26.27 2.38 14.61
C GLU A 27 -25.32 1.62 13.68
N LEU A 28 -25.34 1.95 12.38
CA LEU A 28 -24.38 1.39 11.43
C LEU A 28 -22.96 1.76 11.83
N ALA A 29 -22.70 3.02 12.20
CA ALA A 29 -21.39 3.45 12.66
C ALA A 29 -20.93 2.73 13.93
N LYS A 30 -21.84 2.44 14.86
CA LYS A 30 -21.55 1.59 16.04
C LYS A 30 -21.25 0.15 15.63
N LYS A 31 -22.01 -0.44 14.70
CA LYS A 31 -21.71 -1.78 14.14
C LYS A 31 -20.34 -1.82 13.45
N ILE A 32 -19.92 -0.75 12.78
CA ILE A 32 -18.58 -0.68 12.18
C ILE A 32 -17.47 -0.72 13.26
N LEU A 33 -17.69 -0.11 14.43
CA LEU A 33 -16.70 -0.16 15.52
C LEU A 33 -16.47 -1.58 16.05
N THR A 34 -17.49 -2.44 16.02
CA THR A 34 -17.37 -3.84 16.49
C THR A 34 -16.59 -4.73 15.54
N LEU A 35 -16.14 -4.21 14.40
CA LEU A 35 -15.25 -4.94 13.48
C LEU A 35 -13.82 -5.08 14.01
N GLU A 36 -13.45 -4.39 15.10
CA GLU A 36 -12.19 -4.62 15.79
C GLU A 36 -11.98 -6.12 16.11
N GLY A 37 -10.78 -6.63 15.81
CA GLY A 37 -10.42 -8.03 16.02
C GLY A 37 -10.94 -8.99 14.96
N LYS A 38 -11.83 -8.57 14.04
CA LYS A 38 -12.25 -9.43 12.91
C LYS A 38 -11.08 -9.65 11.94
N PRO A 39 -10.99 -10.82 11.28
CA PRO A 39 -9.99 -11.07 10.25
C PRO A 39 -10.11 -10.03 9.13
N GLN A 40 -9.00 -9.39 8.78
CA GLN A 40 -8.93 -8.46 7.67
C GLN A 40 -9.05 -9.23 6.35
N ILE A 41 -9.93 -8.75 5.48
CA ILE A 41 -10.22 -9.35 4.18
C ILE A 41 -9.67 -8.43 3.08
N ASP A 42 -8.87 -9.01 2.18
CA ASP A 42 -8.29 -8.30 1.03
C ASP A 42 -9.35 -7.84 0.03
N ALA A 43 -8.91 -7.11 -0.99
CA ALA A 43 -9.79 -6.61 -2.03
C ALA A 43 -10.50 -7.72 -2.83
N ASN A 44 -10.12 -8.98 -2.73
CA ASN A 44 -10.69 -10.13 -3.43
C ASN A 44 -11.54 -11.04 -2.54
N GLY A 45 -11.76 -10.65 -1.27
CA GLY A 45 -12.55 -11.45 -0.34
C GLY A 45 -11.75 -12.50 0.43
N LYS A 46 -10.42 -12.51 0.34
CA LYS A 46 -9.56 -13.49 1.03
C LYS A 46 -8.97 -12.93 2.33
N PRO A 47 -8.87 -13.73 3.41
CA PRO A 47 -8.21 -13.30 4.65
C PRO A 47 -6.73 -12.97 4.42
N THR A 48 -6.25 -11.88 5.02
CA THR A 48 -4.84 -11.45 4.92
C THR A 48 -3.95 -12.01 6.03
N GLY A 49 -4.48 -12.85 6.92
CA GLY A 49 -3.80 -13.31 8.14
C GLY A 49 -3.61 -12.21 9.20
N ARG A 50 -4.21 -11.04 9.00
CA ARG A 50 -4.21 -9.92 9.97
C ARG A 50 -5.63 -9.70 10.49
N THR A 51 -5.76 -8.98 11.59
CA THR A 51 -7.05 -8.54 12.13
C THR A 51 -7.22 -7.04 11.99
N ILE A 52 -8.47 -6.57 11.97
CA ILE A 52 -8.81 -5.16 11.97
C ILE A 52 -8.42 -4.58 13.34
N SER A 53 -7.56 -3.57 13.34
CA SER A 53 -7.18 -2.87 14.58
C SER A 53 -8.29 -1.94 15.06
N LYS A 54 -8.29 -1.60 16.35
CA LYS A 54 -9.14 -0.56 16.94
C LYS A 54 -9.10 0.76 16.17
N SER A 55 -7.91 1.19 15.78
CA SER A 55 -7.72 2.43 15.00
C SER A 55 -8.38 2.34 13.63
N THR A 56 -8.29 1.19 12.96
CA THR A 56 -8.90 0.95 11.66
C THR A 56 -10.43 0.93 11.76
N ALA A 57 -10.99 0.22 12.74
CA ALA A 57 -12.44 0.19 12.97
C ALA A 57 -12.99 1.60 13.29
N LYS A 58 -12.28 2.38 14.11
CA LYS A 58 -12.62 3.78 14.40
C LYS A 58 -12.57 4.66 13.15
N GLN A 59 -11.55 4.49 12.30
CA GLN A 59 -11.42 5.23 11.06
C GLN A 59 -12.54 4.88 10.06
N TYR A 60 -12.91 3.60 9.94
CA TYR A 60 -14.05 3.18 9.12
C TYR A 60 -15.34 3.84 9.60
N SER A 61 -15.62 3.78 10.91
CA SER A 61 -16.82 4.36 11.50
C SER A 61 -16.90 5.87 11.28
N LEU A 62 -15.82 6.61 11.58
CA LEU A 62 -15.78 8.07 11.44
C LEU A 62 -15.93 8.52 9.98
N ASN A 63 -15.19 7.90 9.06
CA ASN A 63 -15.25 8.26 7.65
C ASN A 63 -16.60 7.90 7.04
N PHE A 64 -17.18 6.74 7.40
CA PHE A 64 -18.53 6.37 6.98
C PHE A 64 -19.54 7.45 7.40
N LYS A 65 -19.59 7.81 8.70
CA LYS A 65 -20.48 8.88 9.17
C LYS A 65 -20.26 10.18 8.42
N LYS A 66 -18.99 10.59 8.28
CA LYS A 66 -18.64 11.85 7.59
C LYS A 66 -19.13 11.87 6.15
N LEU A 67 -18.94 10.79 5.39
CA LEU A 67 -19.34 10.71 3.98
C LEU A 67 -20.86 10.70 3.83
N VAL A 68 -21.55 9.91 4.66
CA VAL A 68 -23.02 9.80 4.63
C VAL A 68 -23.67 11.13 5.04
N THR A 69 -23.17 11.81 6.07
CA THR A 69 -23.66 13.14 6.48
C THR A 69 -23.33 14.22 5.46
N ALA A 70 -22.15 14.20 4.82
CA ALA A 70 -21.79 15.20 3.82
C ALA A 70 -22.71 15.18 2.59
N LEU A 71 -23.25 14.00 2.25
CA LEU A 71 -24.20 13.83 1.16
C LEU A 71 -25.67 13.96 1.62
N GLY A 72 -25.91 14.32 2.88
CA GLY A 72 -27.24 14.50 3.46
C GLY A 72 -28.04 13.21 3.62
N CYS A 73 -27.41 12.04 3.49
CA CYS A 73 -28.09 10.74 3.60
C CYS A 73 -28.59 10.47 5.02
N ASP A 74 -27.99 11.08 6.04
CA ASP A 74 -28.42 11.01 7.44
C ASP A 74 -29.74 11.73 7.72
N LYS A 75 -30.21 12.58 6.81
CA LYS A 75 -31.49 13.30 6.91
C LYS A 75 -32.59 12.67 6.06
N THR A 76 -32.29 11.57 5.36
CA THR A 76 -33.26 10.90 4.48
C THR A 76 -34.10 9.89 5.25
N GLU A 77 -35.38 9.77 4.89
CA GLU A 77 -36.26 8.73 5.44
C GLU A 77 -35.85 7.33 4.93
N ASP A 78 -35.24 7.25 3.74
CA ASP A 78 -34.69 6.02 3.16
C ASP A 78 -33.17 6.11 2.95
N LEU A 79 -32.44 5.78 4.01
CA LEU A 79 -30.97 5.69 4.00
C LEU A 79 -30.47 4.67 2.96
N GLY A 80 -31.20 3.58 2.73
CA GLY A 80 -30.84 2.57 1.74
C GLY A 80 -30.86 3.13 0.33
N ALA A 81 -31.90 3.86 -0.05
CA ALA A 81 -31.96 4.57 -1.33
C ALA A 81 -30.85 5.61 -1.48
N CYS A 82 -30.49 6.31 -0.40
CA CYS A 82 -29.39 7.28 -0.46
C CYS A 82 -28.02 6.61 -0.66
N LEU A 83 -27.74 5.51 0.06
CA LEU A 83 -26.50 4.75 -0.09
C LEU A 83 -26.33 4.11 -1.47
N ARG A 84 -27.43 3.85 -2.20
CA ARG A 84 -27.39 3.39 -3.60
C ARG A 84 -26.96 4.47 -4.60
N LYS A 85 -26.93 5.75 -4.22
CA LYS A 85 -26.45 6.83 -5.10
C LYS A 85 -24.92 6.89 -5.11
N THR A 86 -24.26 5.79 -5.47
CA THR A 86 -22.81 5.64 -5.34
C THR A 86 -21.99 6.53 -6.23
N ASP A 87 -22.54 7.00 -7.36
CA ASP A 87 -21.87 7.99 -8.20
C ASP A 87 -21.64 9.28 -7.40
N LEU A 88 -22.62 9.72 -6.62
CA LEU A 88 -22.47 10.89 -5.73
C LEU A 88 -21.39 10.67 -4.67
N PHE A 89 -21.28 9.46 -4.11
CA PHE A 89 -20.21 9.14 -3.17
C PHE A 89 -18.84 9.12 -3.85
N ALA A 90 -18.74 8.53 -5.04
CA ALA A 90 -17.50 8.45 -5.79
C ALA A 90 -17.01 9.84 -6.21
N ASP A 91 -17.89 10.64 -6.81
CA ASP A 91 -17.59 11.99 -7.25
C ASP A 91 -17.20 12.87 -6.06
N TYR A 92 -17.97 12.83 -4.96
CA TYR A 92 -17.63 13.59 -3.75
C TYR A 92 -16.27 13.20 -3.18
N ILE A 93 -15.93 11.90 -3.13
CA ILE A 93 -14.63 11.45 -2.63
C ILE A 93 -13.50 11.91 -3.57
N ASP A 94 -13.68 11.76 -4.87
CA ASP A 94 -12.66 12.11 -5.88
C ASP A 94 -12.40 13.63 -5.89
N GLU A 95 -13.44 14.45 -5.77
CA GLU A 95 -13.34 15.92 -5.72
C GLU A 95 -12.77 16.43 -4.39
N THR A 96 -13.25 15.87 -3.27
CA THR A 96 -12.85 16.35 -1.92
C THR A 96 -11.44 15.89 -1.54
N TYR A 97 -11.01 14.73 -2.02
CA TYR A 97 -9.74 14.10 -1.63
C TYR A 97 -8.85 13.82 -2.84
N PRO A 98 -8.21 14.85 -3.44
CA PRO A 98 -7.40 14.68 -4.65
C PRO A 98 -6.16 13.79 -4.45
N ASN A 99 -5.72 13.59 -3.20
CA ASN A 99 -4.65 12.66 -2.87
C ASN A 99 -5.13 11.21 -2.90
N SER A 100 -4.54 10.38 -3.76
CA SER A 100 -4.92 8.97 -3.98
C SER A 100 -4.87 8.11 -2.71
N ASN A 101 -3.95 8.37 -1.77
CA ASN A 101 -3.90 7.65 -0.49
C ASN A 101 -5.05 8.04 0.45
N THR A 102 -5.49 9.29 0.40
CA THR A 102 -6.64 9.76 1.18
C THR A 102 -7.94 9.30 0.54
N ALA A 103 -8.08 9.39 -0.78
CA ALA A 103 -9.24 8.89 -1.53
C ALA A 103 -9.45 7.40 -1.28
N LYS A 104 -8.42 6.56 -1.49
CA LYS A 104 -8.53 5.10 -1.26
C LYS A 104 -8.95 4.77 0.17
N SER A 105 -8.49 5.56 1.16
CA SER A 105 -8.86 5.34 2.56
C SER A 105 -10.34 5.63 2.82
N ASN A 106 -10.91 6.65 2.15
CA ASN A 106 -12.32 6.98 2.27
C ASN A 106 -13.20 5.95 1.56
N TYR A 107 -12.83 5.52 0.35
CA TYR A 107 -13.51 4.40 -0.31
C TYR A 107 -13.47 3.12 0.51
N ASN A 108 -12.31 2.78 1.08
CA ASN A 108 -12.16 1.59 1.90
C ASN A 108 -13.02 1.64 3.17
N SER A 109 -13.31 2.84 3.71
CA SER A 109 -14.25 3.01 4.83
C SER A 109 -15.71 2.75 4.45
N LEU A 110 -16.07 2.75 3.17
CA LEU A 110 -17.39 2.33 2.68
C LEU A 110 -17.41 0.83 2.32
N VAL A 111 -16.39 0.38 1.59
CA VAL A 111 -16.32 -0.98 1.02
C VAL A 111 -15.97 -2.03 2.07
N ALA A 112 -15.00 -1.78 2.95
CA ALA A 112 -14.54 -2.80 3.88
C ALA A 112 -15.62 -3.22 4.89
N PRO A 113 -16.38 -2.30 5.52
CA PRO A 113 -17.42 -2.71 6.45
C PRO A 113 -18.57 -3.52 5.81
N ALA A 114 -18.89 -3.24 4.55
CA ALA A 114 -19.91 -3.99 3.80
C ALA A 114 -19.55 -5.47 3.61
N LYS A 115 -18.28 -5.87 3.79
CA LYS A 115 -17.88 -7.29 3.78
C LYS A 115 -18.34 -8.05 5.03
N TYR A 116 -18.63 -7.34 6.12
CA TYR A 116 -18.93 -7.93 7.43
C TYR A 116 -20.34 -7.62 7.92
N ILE A 117 -20.96 -6.54 7.42
CA ILE A 117 -22.28 -6.06 7.85
C ILE A 117 -23.27 -6.33 6.70
N PRO A 118 -24.08 -7.41 6.78
CA PRO A 118 -24.95 -7.83 5.67
C PRO A 118 -25.98 -6.77 5.29
N GLU A 119 -26.52 -6.03 6.25
CA GLU A 119 -27.52 -4.98 5.97
C GLU A 119 -26.88 -3.85 5.17
N LEU A 120 -25.65 -3.47 5.50
CA LEU A 120 -24.90 -2.46 4.76
C LEU A 120 -24.55 -2.93 3.34
N LYS A 121 -24.19 -4.20 3.17
CA LYS A 121 -23.98 -4.81 1.85
C LYS A 121 -25.24 -4.77 1.00
N ALA A 122 -26.37 -5.14 1.59
CA ALA A 122 -27.68 -5.11 0.93
C ALA A 122 -28.11 -3.68 0.58
N ALA A 123 -27.81 -2.71 1.45
CA ALA A 123 -28.10 -1.29 1.20
C ALA A 123 -27.41 -0.79 -0.06
N TYR A 124 -26.10 -1.04 -0.20
CA TYR A 124 -25.37 -0.68 -1.41
C TYR A 124 -25.87 -1.48 -2.63
N GLY A 125 -26.19 -2.76 -2.49
CA GLY A 125 -26.62 -3.59 -3.61
C GLY A 125 -25.50 -3.76 -4.64
N SER A 126 -25.81 -3.68 -5.94
CA SER A 126 -24.82 -3.81 -7.03
C SER A 126 -23.78 -2.68 -7.04
N THR A 127 -24.10 -1.56 -6.40
CA THR A 127 -23.29 -0.34 -6.45
C THR A 127 -22.02 -0.40 -5.60
N ILE A 128 -21.93 -1.36 -4.67
CA ILE A 128 -20.72 -1.61 -3.89
C ILE A 128 -19.52 -1.98 -4.77
N GLU A 129 -19.77 -2.61 -5.91
CA GLU A 129 -18.70 -2.98 -6.85
C GLU A 129 -18.13 -1.73 -7.55
N LEU A 130 -18.94 -0.71 -7.85
CA LEU A 130 -18.44 0.56 -8.39
C LEU A 130 -17.51 1.27 -7.38
N LEU A 131 -17.91 1.35 -6.12
CA LEU A 131 -17.08 1.91 -5.05
C LEU A 131 -15.77 1.13 -4.90
N ARG A 132 -15.82 -0.20 -5.06
CA ARG A 132 -14.65 -1.07 -5.04
C ARG A 132 -13.75 -0.86 -6.26
N GLU A 133 -14.30 -0.69 -7.45
CA GLU A 133 -13.53 -0.38 -8.67
C GLU A 133 -12.81 0.96 -8.53
N ARG A 134 -13.50 2.00 -8.03
CA ARG A 134 -12.90 3.31 -7.73
C ARG A 134 -11.82 3.21 -6.66
N MET A 135 -12.05 2.43 -5.60
CA MET A 135 -11.03 2.13 -4.59
C MET A 135 -9.78 1.49 -5.21
N LEU A 136 -9.97 0.49 -6.07
CA LEU A 136 -8.88 -0.21 -6.75
C LEU A 136 -8.11 0.70 -7.72
N TYR A 137 -8.81 1.60 -8.41
CA TYR A 137 -8.20 2.65 -9.22
C TYR A 137 -7.27 3.53 -8.37
N HIS A 138 -7.74 4.05 -7.23
CA HIS A 138 -6.90 4.88 -6.35
C HIS A 138 -5.77 4.10 -5.66
N ILE A 139 -5.95 2.80 -5.39
CA ILE A 139 -4.85 1.93 -4.95
C ILE A 139 -3.75 1.89 -6.01
N LYS A 140 -4.11 1.56 -7.27
CA LYS A 140 -3.15 1.50 -8.38
C LYS A 140 -2.50 2.86 -8.66
N LYS A 141 -3.28 3.94 -8.60
CA LYS A 141 -2.77 5.31 -8.76
C LYS A 141 -1.80 5.67 -7.65
N ALA A 142 -2.14 5.41 -6.38
CA ALA A 142 -1.24 5.66 -5.26
C ALA A 142 0.03 4.79 -5.32
N GLU A 143 -0.08 3.55 -5.80
CA GLU A 143 1.09 2.69 -6.05
C GLU A 143 1.97 3.28 -7.15
N THR A 144 1.37 3.78 -8.24
CA THR A 144 2.08 4.41 -9.35
C THR A 144 2.75 5.71 -8.91
N GLU A 145 2.03 6.59 -8.21
CA GLU A 145 2.56 7.82 -7.62
C GLU A 145 3.67 7.52 -6.61
N ALA A 146 3.56 6.45 -5.81
CA ALA A 146 4.63 6.04 -4.91
C ALA A 146 5.85 5.52 -5.67
N ILE A 147 5.66 4.80 -6.78
CA ILE A 147 6.73 4.35 -7.68
C ILE A 147 7.41 5.54 -8.36
N GLU A 148 6.65 6.55 -8.77
CA GLU A 148 7.14 7.76 -9.44
C GLU A 148 7.85 8.71 -8.46
N ALA A 149 7.24 8.96 -7.29
CA ALA A 149 7.80 9.80 -6.23
C ALA A 149 9.06 9.19 -5.59
N THR A 150 9.24 7.87 -5.68
CA THR A 150 10.49 7.20 -5.30
C THR A 150 11.58 7.30 -6.37
N GLY A 151 11.36 8.10 -7.43
CA GLY A 151 12.40 8.56 -8.34
C GLY A 151 13.23 7.40 -8.89
N SER A 152 12.61 6.56 -9.72
CA SER A 152 13.29 5.57 -10.56
C SER A 152 14.32 4.70 -9.82
N GLN A 153 13.89 3.58 -9.25
CA GLN A 153 14.65 2.33 -9.32
C GLN A 153 13.75 1.19 -8.80
N LYS A 154 13.12 0.47 -9.73
CA LYS A 154 12.65 -0.90 -9.45
C LYS A 154 13.82 -1.64 -8.81
N VAL A 155 13.74 -1.90 -7.51
CA VAL A 155 14.71 -2.77 -6.84
C VAL A 155 14.46 -4.16 -7.43
N GLU A 156 15.22 -4.51 -8.47
CA GLU A 156 15.17 -5.80 -9.16
C GLU A 156 15.08 -6.93 -8.14
N SER A 157 14.18 -7.91 -8.33
CA SER A 157 13.99 -9.01 -7.38
C SER A 157 15.31 -9.74 -7.06
N LEU A 158 15.42 -10.32 -5.86
CA LEU A 158 16.67 -10.92 -5.37
C LEU A 158 17.08 -12.12 -6.24
N ALA A 159 16.09 -12.80 -6.82
CA ALA A 159 16.28 -13.83 -7.83
C ALA A 159 16.89 -13.27 -9.14
N SER A 160 16.40 -12.10 -9.61
CA SER A 160 16.95 -11.43 -10.80
C SER A 160 18.40 -10.99 -10.59
N ILE A 161 18.71 -10.37 -9.45
CA ILE A 161 20.07 -9.93 -9.13
C ILE A 161 21.01 -11.13 -8.99
N LYS A 162 20.60 -12.21 -8.31
CA LYS A 162 21.38 -13.45 -8.22
C LYS A 162 21.70 -14.06 -9.60
N LYS A 163 20.72 -14.04 -10.51
CA LYS A 163 20.90 -14.52 -11.89
C LYS A 163 21.90 -13.64 -12.66
N ARG A 164 21.88 -12.32 -12.44
CA ARG A 164 22.79 -11.37 -13.09
C ARG A 164 24.22 -11.40 -12.54
N ILE A 165 24.42 -11.71 -11.25
CA ILE A 165 25.76 -11.75 -10.61
C ILE A 165 26.75 -12.61 -11.40
N THR A 166 26.33 -13.79 -11.87
CA THR A 166 27.19 -14.68 -12.66
C THR A 166 27.56 -14.07 -14.00
N GLY A 167 26.62 -13.37 -14.66
CA GLY A 167 26.87 -12.65 -15.90
C GLY A 167 27.79 -11.44 -15.73
N VAL A 168 27.62 -10.68 -14.65
CA VAL A 168 28.46 -9.51 -14.31
C VAL A 168 29.87 -9.96 -13.93
N LYS A 169 30.02 -11.04 -13.15
CA LYS A 169 31.31 -11.65 -12.85
C LYS A 169 32.05 -12.03 -14.14
N ARG A 170 31.33 -12.70 -15.06
CA ARG A 170 31.92 -13.17 -16.33
C ARG A 170 32.33 -12.02 -17.24
N LYS A 171 31.56 -10.93 -17.26
CA LYS A 171 31.76 -9.79 -18.15
C LYS A 171 32.79 -8.79 -17.63
N PHE A 172 32.84 -8.57 -16.32
CA PHE A 172 33.64 -7.49 -15.73
C PHE A 172 34.71 -7.99 -14.73
N GLY A 173 34.65 -9.24 -14.29
CA GLY A 173 35.55 -9.80 -13.28
C GLY A 173 35.00 -9.72 -11.86
N ASP A 174 35.53 -10.52 -10.96
CA ASP A 174 35.09 -10.65 -9.56
C ASP A 174 35.61 -9.55 -8.62
N THR A 175 36.46 -8.67 -9.13
CA THR A 175 36.92 -7.45 -8.48
C THR A 175 36.25 -6.20 -9.06
N SER A 176 35.44 -6.35 -10.12
CA SER A 176 34.80 -5.21 -10.77
C SER A 176 33.84 -4.48 -9.83
N PRO A 177 33.80 -3.15 -9.91
CA PRO A 177 32.84 -2.36 -9.15
C PRO A 177 31.37 -2.81 -9.34
N GLU A 178 31.03 -3.25 -10.55
CA GLU A 178 29.70 -3.78 -10.92
C GLU A 178 29.41 -5.11 -10.22
N TYR A 179 30.40 -6.01 -10.15
CA TYR A 179 30.25 -7.27 -9.43
C TYR A 179 30.15 -7.02 -7.92
N VAL A 180 30.96 -6.12 -7.38
CA VAL A 180 30.92 -5.73 -5.98
C VAL A 180 29.54 -5.17 -5.62
N ALA A 181 29.03 -4.21 -6.39
CA ALA A 181 27.69 -3.66 -6.18
C ALA A 181 26.59 -4.73 -6.25
N ALA A 182 26.64 -5.64 -7.23
CA ALA A 182 25.65 -6.71 -7.37
C ALA A 182 25.68 -7.70 -6.20
N VAL A 183 26.86 -8.10 -5.73
CA VAL A 183 27.01 -8.96 -4.56
C VAL A 183 26.48 -8.27 -3.30
N LEU A 184 26.85 -7.00 -3.10
CA LEU A 184 26.39 -6.18 -1.98
C LEU A 184 24.86 -6.12 -1.90
N GLN A 185 24.19 -5.91 -3.04
CA GLN A 185 22.72 -5.87 -3.14
C GLN A 185 22.04 -7.21 -2.76
N THR A 186 22.72 -8.35 -2.95
CA THR A 186 22.16 -9.67 -2.61
C THR A 186 22.37 -10.09 -1.16
N SER A 187 23.42 -9.59 -0.52
CA SER A 187 23.77 -9.97 0.86
C SER A 187 23.11 -9.09 1.91
N LEU A 188 22.75 -7.83 1.57
CA LEU A 188 22.31 -6.84 2.55
C LEU A 188 20.87 -6.38 2.33
N LYS A 189 19.93 -7.14 2.88
CA LYS A 189 18.49 -6.86 2.78
C LYS A 189 18.12 -5.43 3.19
N GLY A 190 18.79 -4.87 4.21
CA GLY A 190 18.51 -3.52 4.75
C GLY A 190 19.27 -2.35 4.12
N LEU A 191 20.24 -2.59 3.21
CA LEU A 191 20.92 -1.54 2.43
C LEU A 191 20.64 -1.67 0.93
N ARG A 192 19.75 -2.57 0.52
CA ARG A 192 19.60 -2.95 -0.88
C ARG A 192 19.14 -1.77 -1.75
N GLY A 193 18.29 -0.91 -1.22
CA GLY A 193 17.81 0.27 -1.92
C GLY A 193 18.90 1.33 -2.10
N GLU A 194 19.80 1.43 -1.13
CA GLU A 194 20.92 2.35 -1.04
C GLU A 194 22.08 1.89 -1.93
N LEU A 195 22.40 0.59 -1.89
CA LEU A 195 23.43 -0.06 -2.71
C LEU A 195 23.07 -0.08 -4.20
N ALA A 196 21.79 0.05 -4.55
CA ALA A 196 21.35 0.25 -5.93
C ALA A 196 21.73 1.63 -6.51
N THR A 197 22.00 2.59 -5.64
CA THR A 197 22.31 3.98 -6.01
C THR A 197 23.80 4.31 -5.91
N VAL A 198 24.64 3.36 -5.50
CA VAL A 198 26.09 3.57 -5.35
C VAL A 198 26.72 3.79 -6.71
N LYS A 199 27.32 4.97 -6.91
CA LYS A 199 28.08 5.29 -8.12
C LYS A 199 29.56 4.96 -7.95
N VAL A 200 30.13 4.33 -8.96
CA VAL A 200 31.58 4.06 -9.01
C VAL A 200 32.28 5.33 -9.47
N VAL A 201 33.30 5.76 -8.73
CA VAL A 201 34.03 7.01 -9.01
C VAL A 201 35.52 6.77 -9.19
N GLY A 202 36.19 7.67 -9.91
CA GLY A 202 37.62 7.58 -10.22
C GLY A 202 38.54 8.12 -9.14
N SER A 203 38.02 8.83 -8.13
CA SER A 203 38.83 9.39 -7.04
C SER A 203 38.05 9.60 -5.74
N VAL A 204 38.78 9.76 -4.62
CA VAL A 204 38.19 10.13 -3.33
C VAL A 204 37.49 11.49 -3.39
N LYS A 205 37.98 12.45 -4.20
CA LYS A 205 37.35 13.77 -4.36
C LYS A 205 36.01 13.70 -5.09
N GLU A 206 35.88 12.79 -6.05
CA GLU A 206 34.59 12.51 -6.71
C GLU A 206 33.60 11.83 -5.77
N MET A 207 34.12 11.16 -4.73
CA MET A 207 33.52 10.98 -3.41
C MET A 207 32.34 11.90 -3.18
N ASP A 208 32.69 13.17 -2.99
CA ASP A 208 31.84 14.25 -2.48
C ASP A 208 30.68 14.62 -3.39
N LYS A 209 30.78 14.34 -4.69
CA LYS A 209 29.75 14.67 -5.68
C LYS A 209 28.55 13.74 -5.66
N TYR A 210 28.69 12.54 -5.09
CA TYR A 210 27.63 11.55 -5.07
C TYR A 210 27.34 11.10 -3.64
N PRO A 211 26.06 11.12 -3.21
CA PRO A 211 25.71 10.76 -1.84
C PRO A 211 26.12 9.32 -1.51
N ASN A 212 25.94 8.41 -2.47
CA ASN A 212 26.34 7.01 -2.37
C ASN A 212 27.39 6.71 -3.44
N ALA A 213 28.62 6.39 -3.04
CA ALA A 213 29.72 6.19 -3.97
C ALA A 213 30.78 5.18 -3.51
N TYR A 214 31.44 4.57 -4.49
CA TYR A 214 32.52 3.62 -4.29
C TYR A 214 33.75 3.99 -5.11
N TYR A 215 34.89 4.17 -4.45
CA TYR A 215 36.18 4.39 -5.06
C TYR A 215 37.02 3.10 -5.01
N HIS A 216 37.13 2.44 -6.16
CA HIS A 216 37.74 1.12 -6.28
C HIS A 216 39.23 1.09 -5.89
N ALA A 217 40.04 2.04 -6.36
CA ALA A 217 41.49 1.97 -6.18
C ALA A 217 41.94 2.05 -4.71
N ALA A 218 41.18 2.75 -3.85
CA ALA A 218 41.39 2.76 -2.40
C ALA A 218 40.41 1.87 -1.63
N GLY A 219 39.52 1.15 -2.32
CA GLY A 219 38.48 0.33 -1.71
C GLY A 219 37.50 1.11 -0.82
N LYS A 220 37.35 2.43 -0.99
CA LYS A 220 36.52 3.25 -0.09
C LYS A 220 35.07 3.30 -0.57
N MET A 221 34.13 2.95 0.28
CA MET A 221 32.70 3.15 0.00
C MET A 221 32.09 4.15 0.98
N ARG A 222 31.21 5.02 0.46
CA ARG A 222 30.44 5.99 1.21
C ARG A 222 28.95 5.78 0.94
N ILE A 223 28.16 5.71 2.00
CA ILE A 223 26.70 5.78 1.92
C ILE A 223 26.25 6.94 2.80
N LYS A 224 25.71 8.00 2.20
CA LYS A 224 25.18 9.18 2.90
C LYS A 224 23.66 9.27 2.82
N GLU A 225 23.07 8.85 1.70
CA GLU A 225 21.62 8.86 1.53
C GLU A 225 21.04 7.48 1.72
N PHE A 226 20.11 7.42 2.65
CA PHE A 226 19.36 6.22 2.99
C PHE A 226 17.93 6.40 2.48
N LYS A 227 17.31 5.34 1.96
CA LYS A 227 15.90 5.36 1.55
C LYS A 227 15.00 5.22 2.77
N THR A 228 15.25 6.04 3.79
CA THR A 228 14.47 6.14 5.02
C THR A 228 14.25 7.63 5.34
N LYS A 229 13.22 7.93 6.14
CA LYS A 229 13.00 9.30 6.64
C LYS A 229 14.00 9.72 7.73
N GLN A 230 14.92 8.83 8.12
CA GLN A 230 15.89 9.06 9.18
C GLN A 230 17.25 9.42 8.57
N ILE A 231 17.86 10.48 9.09
CA ILE A 231 19.22 10.87 8.72
C ILE A 231 20.19 9.98 9.50
N TYR A 232 21.12 9.34 8.80
CA TYR A 232 22.20 8.58 9.43
C TYR A 232 23.56 9.17 9.06
N GLU A 233 24.52 9.03 9.97
CA GLU A 233 25.92 9.35 9.69
C GLU A 233 26.44 8.55 8.49
N PRO A 234 27.28 9.15 7.62
CA PRO A 234 27.82 8.46 6.47
C PRO A 234 28.62 7.22 6.87
N TYR A 235 28.32 6.07 6.27
CA TYR A 235 29.13 4.88 6.48
C TYR A 235 30.33 4.91 5.56
N LEU A 236 31.53 4.84 6.15
CA LEU A 236 32.80 4.71 5.45
C LEU A 236 33.42 3.35 5.75
N PHE A 237 33.75 2.59 4.71
CA PHE A 237 34.52 1.35 4.88
C PHE A 237 35.56 1.16 3.78
N THR A 238 36.64 0.46 4.16
CA THR A 238 37.77 0.15 3.30
C THR A 238 37.75 -1.32 2.93
N LEU A 239 37.54 -1.61 1.65
CA LEU A 239 37.69 -2.93 1.06
C LEU A 239 39.17 -3.19 0.81
N LYS A 240 39.75 -4.18 1.51
CA LYS A 240 41.10 -4.65 1.21
C LYS A 240 41.08 -5.41 -0.11
N LYS A 241 42.05 -5.15 -1.00
CA LYS A 241 42.17 -5.82 -2.31
C LYS A 241 42.29 -7.35 -2.21
N THR A 242 42.78 -7.86 -1.07
CA THR A 242 42.98 -9.29 -0.81
C THR A 242 41.75 -10.00 -0.25
N GLU A 243 40.71 -9.26 0.15
CA GLU A 243 39.52 -9.82 0.77
C GLU A 243 38.30 -9.64 -0.13
N ARG A 244 37.48 -10.69 -0.24
CA ARG A 244 36.22 -10.58 -1.00
C ARG A 244 35.34 -9.49 -0.34
N PRO A 245 34.87 -8.48 -1.09
CA PRO A 245 34.17 -7.33 -0.52
C PRO A 245 33.00 -7.64 0.40
N TYR A 246 32.24 -8.71 0.11
CA TYR A 246 31.14 -9.15 0.97
C TYR A 246 31.59 -9.64 2.35
N LYS A 247 32.79 -10.25 2.47
CA LYS A 247 33.32 -10.72 3.76
C LYS A 247 33.74 -9.54 4.64
N VAL A 248 34.40 -8.55 4.04
CA VAL A 248 34.80 -7.31 4.73
C VAL A 248 33.56 -6.61 5.29
N LEU A 249 32.51 -6.51 4.46
CA LEU A 249 31.30 -5.82 4.85
C LEU A 249 30.46 -6.61 5.86
N ASP A 250 30.30 -7.93 5.69
CA ASP A 250 29.61 -8.77 6.67
C ASP A 250 30.28 -8.69 8.05
N LYS A 251 31.62 -8.71 8.09
CA LYS A 251 32.41 -8.51 9.31
C LYS A 251 32.18 -7.12 9.91
N TRP A 252 32.19 -6.08 9.09
CA TRP A 252 31.95 -4.70 9.53
C TRP A 252 30.53 -4.53 10.11
N LEU A 253 29.51 -5.09 9.46
CA LEU A 253 28.12 -5.01 9.91
C LEU A 253 27.87 -5.72 11.23
N LYS A 254 28.44 -6.92 11.39
CA LYS A 254 28.40 -7.67 12.65
C LYS A 254 29.09 -6.90 13.78
N ALA A 255 30.21 -6.24 13.48
CA ALA A 255 30.98 -5.48 14.47
C ALA A 255 30.33 -4.13 14.86
N LYS A 256 29.82 -3.37 13.89
CA LYS A 256 29.30 -2.01 14.11
C LYS A 256 27.82 -1.96 14.45
N LYS A 257 27.04 -3.01 14.14
CA LYS A 257 25.58 -3.08 14.35
C LYS A 257 24.88 -1.75 14.00
N PRO A 258 25.03 -1.26 12.77
CA PRO A 258 24.62 0.10 12.44
C PRO A 258 23.12 0.28 12.65
N LYS A 259 22.73 1.44 13.22
CA LYS A 259 21.38 1.70 13.74
C LYS A 259 20.27 1.51 12.69
N TYR A 260 20.56 1.73 11.41
CA TYR A 260 19.58 1.54 10.33
C TYR A 260 19.17 0.06 10.13
N LEU A 261 20.00 -0.92 10.50
CA LEU A 261 19.63 -2.35 10.47
C LEU A 261 18.76 -2.74 11.67
N LEU A 262 18.85 -2.01 12.78
CA LEU A 262 18.09 -2.28 13.99
C LEU A 262 16.64 -1.77 13.90
N GLY A 263 16.37 -0.82 13.00
CA GLY A 263 15.02 -0.24 12.82
C GLY A 263 14.00 -1.14 12.11
N ASN A 264 14.44 -2.22 11.46
CA ASN A 264 13.55 -3.18 10.79
C ASN A 264 13.42 -4.52 11.53
N ASN A 265 14.14 -4.71 12.64
CA ASN A 265 13.99 -5.84 13.54
C ASN A 265 13.26 -5.38 14.81
N LYS A 266 12.00 -4.94 14.69
CA LYS A 266 11.04 -5.34 15.72
C LYS A 266 10.63 -6.76 15.40
N GLU A 267 11.53 -7.67 15.77
CA GLU A 267 11.26 -9.09 15.91
C GLU A 267 10.07 -9.22 16.86
N THR A 268 9.03 -9.86 16.34
CA THR A 268 8.18 -10.77 17.10
C THR A 268 9.03 -11.53 18.12
N THR A 269 8.89 -11.15 19.39
CA THR A 269 9.14 -12.03 20.53
C THR A 269 7.98 -13.02 20.65
#